data_AF-A0A8J6DTJ0-F1
#
_entry.id   AF-A0A8J6DTJ0-F1
#
_cell.length_a   1.000
_cell.length_b   1.000
_cell.length_c   1.000
_cell.angle_alpha   90.00
_cell.angle_beta   90.00
_cell.angle_gamma   90.00
#
_symmetry.space_group_name_H-M   'P 1'
#
loop_
_entity.id
_entity.type
_entity.pdbx_description
1 polymer ?
#
loop_
_entity_poly.entity_id
_entity_poly.type
_entity_poly.pdbx_seq_one_letter_code
_entity_poly.pdbx_strand_id
1 'polypeptide(L)'
;MYLLTVLYHESWKVEEWEKNKTEADMEEYTWDNRSSEKNVLETLLQIRAAEKHLEVGKEALLGTKEVENYKKSVVSLKNEGENENTLSQYKESVKRLLNLT
;
A
#
# COMPACT_ATOMS: atom_id res chain seq x y z
N MET A 1 -39.04 8.64 -8.12
CA MET A 1 -38.27 7.60 -8.82
C MET A 1 -37.33 8.15 -9.90
N TYR A 2 -37.39 9.45 -10.24
CA TYR A 2 -36.48 10.07 -11.21
C TYR A 2 -35.02 10.17 -10.73
N LEU A 3 -34.78 10.62 -9.48
CA LEU A 3 -33.43 10.86 -8.97
C LEU A 3 -32.56 9.60 -8.93
N LEU A 4 -33.11 8.45 -8.53
CA LEU A 4 -32.38 7.19 -8.50
C LEU A 4 -31.94 6.76 -9.91
N THR A 5 -32.83 6.90 -10.90
CA THR A 5 -32.53 6.56 -12.29
C THR A 5 -31.46 7.47 -12.90
N VAL A 6 -31.50 8.77 -12.58
CA VAL A 6 -30.47 9.72 -13.05
C VAL A 6 -29.11 9.39 -12.43
N LEU A 7 -29.04 9.21 -11.11
CA LEU A 7 -27.79 8.84 -10.43
C LEU A 7 -27.22 7.53 -10.97
N TYR A 8 -28.08 6.53 -11.20
CA TYR A 8 -27.67 5.25 -11.77
C TYR A 8 -27.07 5.41 -13.18
N HIS A 9 -27.64 6.22 -14.06
CA HIS A 9 -27.07 6.37 -15.41
C HIS A 9 -25.81 7.23 -15.42
N GLU A 10 -25.74 8.26 -14.58
CA GLU A 10 -24.54 9.12 -14.51
C GLU A 10 -23.37 8.40 -13.83
N SER A 11 -23.60 7.51 -12.85
CA SER A 11 -22.52 6.78 -12.17
C SER A 11 -21.76 5.79 -13.07
N TRP A 12 -22.30 5.45 -14.24
CA TRP A 12 -21.65 4.55 -15.22
C TRP A 12 -20.93 5.30 -16.33
N LYS A 13 -21.15 6.61 -16.46
CA LYS A 13 -20.42 7.44 -17.42
C LYS A 13 -19.13 7.87 -16.77
N VAL A 14 -18.01 7.65 -17.45
CA VAL A 14 -16.69 8.11 -16.99
C VAL A 14 -16.33 9.35 -17.79
N GLU A 15 -16.24 10.49 -17.10
CA GLU A 15 -15.86 11.76 -17.69
C GLU A 15 -14.34 11.95 -17.70
N GLU A 16 -13.84 12.85 -18.55
CA GLU A 16 -12.39 13.03 -18.73
C GLU A 16 -11.68 13.49 -17.45
N TRP A 17 -12.36 14.29 -16.63
CA TRP A 17 -11.80 14.84 -15.40
C TRP A 17 -11.66 13.80 -14.28
N GLU A 18 -12.39 12.67 -14.34
CA GLU A 18 -12.24 11.58 -13.37
C GLU A 18 -10.85 10.93 -13.42
N LYS A 19 -10.14 11.06 -14.54
CA LYS A 19 -8.74 10.63 -14.67
C LYS A 19 -7.78 11.47 -13.82
N ASN A 20 -8.19 12.67 -13.43
CA ASN A 20 -7.40 13.56 -12.59
C ASN A 20 -7.64 13.31 -11.09
N LYS A 21 -8.30 12.21 -10.71
CA LYS A 21 -8.52 11.81 -9.31
C LYS A 21 -7.18 11.66 -8.59
N THR A 22 -7.03 12.41 -7.50
CA THR A 22 -5.78 12.41 -6.72
C THR A 22 -5.78 11.32 -5.65
N GLU A 23 -4.65 11.11 -4.99
CA GLU A 23 -4.55 10.15 -3.89
C GLU A 23 -5.48 10.49 -2.72
N ALA A 24 -5.72 11.79 -2.50
CA ALA A 24 -6.58 12.28 -1.42
C ALA A 24 -8.07 12.08 -1.71
N ASP A 25 -8.44 11.90 -2.98
CA ASP A 25 -9.82 11.66 -3.41
C ASP A 25 -10.19 10.16 -3.34
N MET A 26 -9.22 9.27 -3.10
CA MET A 26 -9.45 7.83 -3.05
C MET A 26 -10.07 7.44 -1.72
N GLU A 27 -11.20 6.74 -1.79
CA GLU A 27 -11.93 6.23 -0.62
C GLU A 27 -11.23 5.01 -0.01
N GLU A 28 -10.48 4.26 -0.83
CA GLU A 28 -9.68 3.13 -0.43
C GLU A 28 -8.19 3.39 -0.67
N TYR A 29 -7.39 3.00 0.30
CA TYR A 29 -5.96 2.96 0.19
C TYR A 29 -5.51 1.76 -0.65
N THR A 30 -4.90 2.06 -1.79
CA THR A 30 -4.12 1.12 -2.60
C THR A 30 -2.65 1.30 -2.30
N TRP A 31 -1.89 0.21 -2.11
CA TRP A 31 -0.46 0.30 -1.76
C TRP A 31 0.45 0.63 -2.94
N ASP A 32 0.06 0.22 -4.14
CA ASP A 32 0.89 0.34 -5.34
C ASP A 32 1.10 1.81 -5.72
N ASN A 33 2.34 2.19 -6.03
CA ASN A 33 2.84 3.54 -6.31
C ASN A 33 2.73 4.54 -5.14
N ARG A 34 2.49 4.09 -3.90
CA ARG A 34 2.37 4.96 -2.72
C ARG A 34 3.69 5.20 -2.00
N SER A 35 3.66 6.14 -1.06
CA SER A 35 4.76 6.47 -0.16
C SER A 35 5.27 5.26 0.63
N SER A 36 4.40 4.38 1.13
CA SER A 36 4.85 3.20 1.88
C SER A 36 5.66 2.21 1.05
N GLU A 37 5.30 2.00 -0.22
CA GLU A 37 6.06 1.15 -1.14
C GLU A 37 7.46 1.76 -1.37
N LYS A 38 7.51 3.06 -1.70
CA LYS A 38 8.76 3.79 -1.95
C LYS A 38 9.69 3.74 -0.72
N ASN A 39 9.13 3.97 0.47
CA ASN A 39 9.90 3.99 1.71
C ASN A 39 10.46 2.60 2.07
N VAL A 40 9.66 1.53 1.89
CA VAL A 40 10.14 0.16 2.14
C VAL A 40 11.21 -0.23 1.14
N LEU A 41 11.02 0.07 -0.15
CA LEU A 41 12.04 -0.16 -1.17
C LEU A 41 13.35 0.53 -0.82
N GLU A 42 13.31 1.81 -0.45
CA GLU A 42 14.49 2.57 -0.06
C GLU A 42 15.18 1.97 1.17
N THR A 43 14.40 1.63 2.20
CA THR A 43 14.94 1.03 3.43
C THR A 43 15.61 -0.32 3.16
N LEU A 44 14.97 -1.19 2.36
CA LEU A 44 15.53 -2.48 1.99
C LEU A 44 16.80 -2.34 1.15
N LEU A 45 16.84 -1.38 0.23
CA LEU A 45 18.06 -1.10 -0.56
C LEU A 45 19.22 -0.67 0.35
N GLN A 46 18.97 0.18 1.35
CA GLN A 46 19.98 0.59 2.33
C GLN A 46 20.48 -0.59 3.19
N ILE A 47 19.59 -1.47 3.63
CA ILE A 47 19.95 -2.70 4.36
C ILE A 47 20.85 -3.60 3.49
N ARG A 48 20.48 -3.84 2.22
CA ARG A 48 21.28 -4.65 1.30
C ARG A 48 22.65 -4.06 1.02
N ALA A 49 22.73 -2.73 0.89
CA ALA A 49 23.99 -2.02 0.73
C ALA A 49 24.89 -2.20 1.97
N ALA A 50 24.33 -2.12 3.18
CA ALA A 50 25.06 -2.37 4.43
C ALA A 50 25.54 -3.83 4.55
N GLU A 51 24.74 -4.80 4.09
CA GLU A 51 25.06 -6.22 4.07
C GLU A 51 26.09 -6.62 2.99
N LYS A 52 26.56 -5.68 2.15
CA LYS A 52 27.42 -5.92 0.96
C LYS A 52 26.83 -6.94 -0.01
N HIS A 53 25.51 -7.10 -0.02
CA HIS A 53 24.83 -7.99 -0.94
C HIS A 53 24.67 -7.31 -2.31
N LEU A 54 24.96 -8.02 -3.40
CA LEU A 54 24.89 -7.49 -4.76
C LEU A 54 23.47 -7.00 -5.10
N GLU A 55 23.39 -6.03 -6.01
CA GLU A 55 22.16 -5.35 -6.43
C GLU A 55 21.01 -6.33 -6.65
N VAL A 56 19.99 -6.22 -5.79
CA VAL A 56 18.75 -6.95 -5.93
C VAL A 56 17.77 -6.05 -6.68
N GLY A 57 17.21 -6.55 -7.77
CA GLY A 57 16.18 -5.83 -8.54
C GLY A 57 14.97 -5.49 -7.68
N LYS A 58 14.35 -4.33 -7.93
CA LYS A 58 13.16 -3.84 -7.18
C LYS A 58 12.05 -4.89 -7.10
N GLU A 59 11.79 -5.58 -8.20
CA GLU A 59 10.77 -6.64 -8.29
C GLU A 59 11.07 -7.82 -7.35
N ALA A 60 12.35 -8.19 -7.20
CA ALA A 60 12.74 -9.27 -6.31
C ALA A 60 12.60 -8.89 -4.83
N LEU A 61 12.79 -7.61 -4.48
CA LEU A 61 12.52 -7.11 -3.11
C LEU A 61 11.02 -7.08 -2.81
N LEU A 62 10.21 -6.59 -3.76
CA LEU A 62 8.75 -6.51 -3.63
C LEU A 62 8.08 -7.87 -3.58
N GLY A 63 8.67 -8.88 -4.23
CA GLY A 63 8.17 -10.26 -4.25
C GLY A 63 8.47 -11.08 -2.98
N THR A 64 9.13 -10.49 -1.98
CA THR A 64 9.40 -11.19 -0.72
C THR A 64 8.14 -11.33 0.13
N LYS A 65 8.03 -12.43 0.90
CA LYS A 65 6.89 -12.68 1.77
C LYS A 65 6.77 -11.63 2.87
N GLU A 66 7.90 -11.08 3.30
CA GLU A 66 8.01 -10.06 4.33
C GLU A 66 7.38 -8.75 3.85
N VAL A 67 7.67 -8.34 2.61
CA VAL A 67 7.05 -7.15 1.99
C VAL A 67 5.57 -7.37 1.71
N GLU A 68 5.16 -8.57 1.29
CA GLU A 68 3.75 -8.90 1.11
C GLU A 68 2.96 -8.81 2.43
N ASN A 69 3.52 -9.31 3.53
CA ASN A 69 2.91 -9.21 4.86
C ASN A 69 2.81 -7.75 5.31
N TYR A 70 3.87 -6.96 5.11
CA TYR A 70 3.85 -5.52 5.38
C TYR A 70 2.77 -4.79 4.56
N LYS A 71 2.69 -5.07 3.25
CA LYS A 71 1.67 -4.52 2.35
C LYS A 71 0.27 -4.79 2.88
N LYS A 72 -0.03 -6.05 3.24
CA LYS A 72 -1.34 -6.44 3.79
C LYS A 72 -1.66 -5.70 5.09
N SER A 73 -0.69 -5.60 6.00
CA SER A 73 -0.87 -4.89 7.27
C SER A 73 -1.11 -3.39 7.08
N VAL A 74 -0.41 -2.74 6.15
CA VAL A 74 -0.64 -1.31 5.84
C VAL A 74 -2.01 -1.09 5.21
N VAL A 75 -2.41 -1.94 4.27
CA VAL A 75 -3.73 -1.84 3.60
C VAL A 75 -4.86 -2.03 4.60
N SER A 76 -4.80 -3.06 5.46
CA SER A 76 -5.79 -3.27 6.53
C SER A 76 -5.81 -2.08 7.50
N LEU A 77 -4.65 -1.59 7.95
CA LEU A 77 -4.59 -0.43 8.84
C LEU A 77 -5.22 0.83 8.24
N LYS A 78 -5.05 1.06 6.93
CA LYS A 78 -5.58 2.25 6.25
C LYS A 78 -7.05 2.14 5.87
N ASN A 79 -7.53 0.95 5.50
CA ASN A 79 -8.90 0.74 5.01
C ASN A 79 -9.87 0.31 6.11
N GLU A 80 -9.44 -0.58 7.01
CA GLU A 80 -10.26 -1.12 8.10
C GLU A 80 -10.15 -0.26 9.37
N GLY A 81 -9.14 0.61 9.43
CA GLY A 81 -8.89 1.54 10.52
C GLY A 81 -7.94 1.02 11.60
N GLU A 82 -7.66 1.90 12.54
CA GLU A 82 -6.72 1.66 13.62
C GLU A 82 -7.38 0.92 14.79
N ASN A 83 -6.87 -0.27 15.10
CA ASN A 83 -7.25 -1.05 16.28
C ASN A 83 -6.05 -1.87 16.77
N GLU A 84 -6.18 -2.52 17.92
CA GLU A 84 -5.08 -3.28 18.53
C GLU A 84 -4.56 -4.41 17.62
N ASN A 85 -5.44 -5.05 16.85
CA ASN A 85 -5.06 -6.12 15.94
C ASN A 85 -4.30 -5.57 14.72
N THR A 86 -4.80 -4.50 14.08
CA THR A 86 -4.17 -3.91 12.89
C THR A 86 -2.81 -3.30 13.23
N LEU A 87 -2.69 -2.65 14.39
CA LEU A 87 -1.42 -2.16 14.92
C LEU A 87 -0.44 -3.29 15.26
N SER A 88 -0.91 -4.37 15.89
CA SER A 88 -0.08 -5.52 16.23
C SER A 88 0.44 -6.23 14.99
N GLN A 89 -0.42 -6.43 13.98
CA GLN A 89 -0.03 -7.01 12.69
C GLN A 89 1.00 -6.14 11.97
N TYR A 90 0.77 -4.82 11.92
CA TYR A 90 1.72 -3.88 11.35
C TYR A 90 3.08 -3.97 12.07
N LYS A 91 3.09 -3.89 13.40
CA LYS A 91 4.31 -4.01 14.22
C LYS A 91 5.08 -5.30 13.93
N GLU A 92 4.42 -6.45 13.96
CA GLU A 92 5.07 -7.74 13.71
C GLU A 92 5.60 -7.85 12.27
N SER A 93 4.88 -7.29 11.30
CA SER A 93 5.35 -7.24 9.90
C SER A 93 6.61 -6.39 9.76
N VAL A 94 6.68 -5.22 10.41
CA VAL A 94 7.86 -4.33 10.39
C VAL A 94 9.04 -4.97 11.10
N LYS A 95 8.82 -5.60 12.25
CA LYS A 95 9.89 -6.31 12.98
C LYS A 95 10.56 -7.38 12.12
N ARG A 96 9.75 -8.17 11.41
CA ARG A 96 10.24 -9.19 10.46
C ARG A 96 10.97 -8.55 9.27
N LEU A 97 10.44 -7.46 8.73
CA LEU A 97 11.03 -6.75 7.60
C LEU A 97 12.43 -6.19 7.93
N LEU A 98 12.61 -5.69 9.15
CA LEU A 98 13.84 -5.05 9.62
C LEU A 98 14.78 -5.99 10.41
N ASN A 99 14.45 -7.29 10.49
CA ASN A 99 15.20 -8.28 11.27
C ASN A 99 15.39 -7.90 12.74
N LEU A 100 14.38 -7.28 13.37
CA LEU A 100 14.37 -6.89 14.78
C LEU A 100 13.65 -7.97 15.61
N THR A 101 14.40 -8.68 16.46
CA THR A 101 13.88 -9.62 17.47
C THR A 101 13.20 -8.91 18.63
#